data_AF-A0A3L7LS08-F1
#
_entry.id   AF-A0A3L7LS08-F1
#
_cell.length_a   1.000
_cell.length_b   1.000
_cell.length_c   1.000
_cell.angle_alpha   90.00
_cell.angle_beta   90.00
_cell.angle_gamma   90.00
#
_symmetry.space_group_name_H-M   'P 1'
#
loop_
_entity.id
_entity.type
_entity.pdbx_description
1 polymer ?
#
loop_
_entity_poly.entity_id
_entity_poly.type
_entity_poly.pdbx_seq_one_letter_code
_entity_poly.pdbx_strand_id
1 'polypeptide(L)'
;DVAREKARGAKAIGTTGRGIAPAYEDKVARRALRVGDLFNKDTFATKLKEVVYYYNFQLVHYYQADAVDYQKVLDDILAVADVLTGMVVDVSELLDSARKRGDLMMFEGAQGTLLDIDHGTYPYVTSSNTTAGGVATGSGLGPRYVDHVLGIVKAYSTRVGAGPFPTELFDDMGAFLCAKGNEFGATTGRRRRTGWLDAVAVRRAVQINSLSGFCLTKLDVLDGLQEVKICTAYRLPDSRVVESTPLAAENWEGIAPIYETMPGWSESTFGVKAFDKLPEAARRYIKRIEEVTGVQVDIVSTGPDRSETIILRDPFEA
;
A
#
# COMPACT_ATOMS: atom_id res chain seq x y z
N ASP A 1 14.44 12.46 -6.98
CA ASP A 1 12.98 12.20 -6.96
C ASP A 1 12.23 13.41 -7.52
N VAL A 2 12.17 14.54 -6.80
CA VAL A 2 11.49 15.77 -7.22
C VAL A 2 11.85 16.22 -8.65
N ALA A 3 13.14 16.23 -9.01
CA ALA A 3 13.58 16.58 -10.35
C ALA A 3 13.01 15.66 -11.45
N ARG A 4 12.94 14.34 -11.19
CA ARG A 4 12.38 13.35 -12.11
C ARG A 4 10.86 13.56 -12.28
N GLU A 5 10.15 13.82 -11.19
CA GLU A 5 8.71 14.11 -11.23
C GLU A 5 8.41 15.40 -12.01
N LYS A 6 9.18 16.47 -11.78
CA LYS A 6 9.06 17.72 -12.55
C LYS A 6 9.30 17.48 -14.05
N ALA A 7 10.31 16.70 -14.39
CA ALA A 7 10.64 16.36 -15.79
C ALA A 7 9.57 15.50 -16.48
N ARG A 8 8.81 14.68 -15.73
CA ARG A 8 7.69 13.90 -16.27
C ARG A 8 6.45 14.73 -16.62
N GLY A 9 6.36 15.96 -16.12
CA GLY A 9 5.28 16.90 -16.43
C GLY A 9 3.88 16.28 -16.20
N ALA A 10 3.03 16.29 -17.23
CA ALA A 10 1.68 15.73 -17.17
C ALA A 10 1.62 14.21 -16.88
N LYS A 11 2.74 13.49 -17.09
CA LYS A 11 2.86 12.05 -16.81
C LYS A 11 3.57 11.76 -15.47
N ALA A 12 3.60 12.74 -14.56
CA ALA A 12 4.15 12.54 -13.22
C ALA A 12 3.42 11.41 -12.49
N ILE A 13 4.15 10.61 -11.72
CA ILE A 13 3.58 9.47 -10.98
C ILE A 13 2.75 9.98 -9.80
N GLY A 14 3.16 11.11 -9.21
CA GLY A 14 2.65 11.62 -7.95
C GLY A 14 3.42 11.03 -6.77
N THR A 15 4.75 10.92 -6.86
CA THR A 15 5.58 10.36 -5.77
C THR A 15 5.43 11.16 -4.48
N THR A 16 5.85 10.56 -3.36
CA THR A 16 5.86 11.22 -2.05
C THR A 16 6.94 12.30 -1.94
N GLY A 17 7.87 12.38 -2.91
CA GLY A 17 9.02 13.29 -2.88
C GLY A 17 10.08 12.93 -1.84
N ARG A 18 10.02 11.71 -1.27
CA ARG A 18 10.90 11.27 -0.18
C ARG A 18 12.15 10.53 -0.65
N GLY A 19 12.38 10.39 -1.96
CA GLY A 19 13.59 9.71 -2.45
C GLY A 19 13.51 8.19 -2.50
N ILE A 20 12.32 7.60 -2.35
CA ILE A 20 12.12 6.14 -2.32
C ILE A 20 12.65 5.49 -3.61
N ALA A 21 12.19 5.96 -4.76
CA ALA A 21 12.58 5.38 -6.05
C ALA A 21 14.10 5.48 -6.32
N PRO A 22 14.75 6.66 -6.20
CA PRO A 22 16.21 6.77 -6.34
C PRO A 22 17.00 5.84 -5.41
N ALA A 23 16.56 5.67 -4.16
CA ALA A 23 17.24 4.76 -3.22
C ALA A 23 17.15 3.29 -3.69
N TYR A 24 15.99 2.84 -4.18
CA TYR A 24 15.81 1.51 -4.76
C TYR A 24 16.59 1.33 -6.07
N GLU A 25 16.63 2.35 -6.93
CA GLU A 25 17.44 2.37 -8.16
C GLU A 25 18.92 2.09 -7.83
N ASP A 26 19.48 2.75 -6.82
CA ASP A 26 20.87 2.56 -6.41
C ASP A 26 21.14 1.20 -5.78
N LYS A 27 20.18 0.66 -5.03
CA LYS A 27 20.27 -0.69 -4.46
C LYS A 27 20.44 -1.71 -5.58
N VAL A 28 19.57 -1.66 -6.58
CA VAL A 28 19.62 -2.58 -7.74
C VAL A 28 20.86 -2.32 -8.59
N ALA A 29 21.25 -1.05 -8.76
CA ALA A 29 22.45 -0.67 -9.48
C ALA A 29 23.77 -0.93 -8.72
N ARG A 30 23.71 -1.46 -7.49
CA ARG A 30 24.87 -1.81 -6.64
C ARG A 30 25.76 -0.60 -6.30
N ARG A 31 25.15 0.58 -6.15
CA ARG A 31 25.83 1.82 -5.69
C ARG A 31 25.19 2.43 -4.44
N ALA A 32 24.16 1.79 -3.89
CA ALA A 32 23.55 2.28 -2.66
C ALA A 32 24.50 2.15 -1.46
N LEU A 33 24.43 3.15 -0.59
CA LEU A 33 24.91 3.07 0.79
C LEU A 33 23.88 2.32 1.63
N ARG A 34 24.35 1.48 2.56
CA ARG A 34 23.53 0.75 3.53
C ARG A 34 23.97 1.11 4.95
N VAL A 35 23.11 0.81 5.94
CA VAL A 35 23.45 1.04 7.37
C VAL A 35 24.77 0.38 7.75
N GLY A 36 25.07 -0.81 7.20
CA GLY A 36 26.34 -1.50 7.43
C GLY A 36 27.59 -0.73 6.97
N ASP A 37 27.47 0.20 6.01
CA ASP A 37 28.61 1.03 5.59
C ASP A 37 29.01 2.04 6.68
N LEU A 38 28.10 2.39 7.60
CA LEU A 38 28.36 3.36 8.68
C LEU A 38 29.31 2.85 9.77
N PHE A 39 29.54 1.53 9.85
CA PHE A 39 30.53 0.97 10.79
C PHE A 39 31.97 1.39 10.49
N ASN A 40 32.25 1.83 9.25
CA ASN A 40 33.53 2.43 8.89
C ASN A 40 33.31 3.81 8.25
N LYS A 41 33.40 4.84 9.10
CA LYS A 41 33.13 6.25 8.75
C LYS A 41 34.01 6.76 7.60
N ASP A 42 35.27 6.32 7.52
CA ASP A 42 36.18 6.72 6.43
C ASP A 42 35.73 6.14 5.09
N THR A 43 35.45 4.83 5.04
CA THR A 43 34.97 4.19 3.81
C THR A 43 33.58 4.69 3.40
N PHE A 44 32.74 5.02 4.38
CA PHE A 44 31.44 5.65 4.14
C PHE A 44 31.60 6.99 3.43
N ALA A 45 32.50 7.86 3.92
CA ALA A 45 32.76 9.16 3.31
C ALA A 45 33.26 9.01 1.86
N THR A 46 34.17 8.06 1.59
CA THR A 46 34.63 7.77 0.22
C THR A 46 33.48 7.35 -0.69
N LYS A 47 32.67 6.36 -0.28
CA LYS A 47 31.53 5.87 -1.07
C LYS A 47 30.47 6.95 -1.29
N LEU A 48 30.17 7.73 -0.25
CA LEU A 48 29.22 8.85 -0.34
C LEU A 48 29.68 9.90 -1.37
N LYS A 49 30.97 10.21 -1.40
CA LYS A 49 31.53 11.19 -2.34
C LYS A 49 31.29 10.77 -3.79
N GLU A 50 31.49 9.49 -4.11
CA GLU A 50 31.24 8.94 -5.45
C GLU A 50 29.75 9.04 -5.84
N VAL A 51 28.86 8.65 -4.93
CA VAL A 51 27.41 8.68 -5.16
C VAL A 51 26.90 10.12 -5.33
N VAL A 52 27.33 11.04 -4.46
CA VAL A 52 26.96 12.47 -4.55
C VAL A 52 27.49 13.08 -5.85
N TYR A 53 28.72 12.77 -6.26
CA TYR A 53 29.25 13.22 -7.54
C TYR A 53 28.40 12.75 -8.73
N TYR A 54 28.05 11.45 -8.75
CA TYR A 54 27.21 10.86 -9.79
C TYR A 54 25.83 11.55 -9.89
N TYR A 55 25.21 11.86 -8.75
CA TYR A 55 23.92 12.54 -8.74
C TYR A 55 24.02 14.04 -9.05
N ASN A 56 25.03 14.74 -8.54
CA ASN A 56 25.22 16.15 -8.84
C ASN A 56 25.45 16.38 -10.32
N PHE A 57 26.18 15.50 -11.00
CA PHE A 57 26.35 15.57 -12.44
C PHE A 57 24.98 15.53 -13.16
N GLN A 58 24.09 14.59 -12.78
CA GLN A 58 22.75 14.51 -13.35
C GLN A 58 21.87 15.70 -12.97
N LEU A 59 21.88 16.11 -11.70
CA LEU A 59 21.05 17.22 -11.21
C LEU A 59 21.39 18.52 -11.94
N VAL A 60 22.68 18.87 -11.99
CA VAL A 60 23.15 20.13 -12.58
C VAL A 60 23.03 20.10 -14.10
N HIS A 61 23.60 19.09 -14.77
CA HIS A 61 23.76 19.13 -16.22
C HIS A 61 22.56 18.59 -16.99
N TYR A 62 21.81 17.65 -16.43
CA TYR A 62 20.64 17.06 -17.11
C TYR A 62 19.33 17.68 -16.61
N TYR A 63 19.11 17.72 -15.30
CA TYR A 63 17.86 18.21 -14.72
C TYR A 63 17.81 19.74 -14.51
N GLN A 64 18.93 20.45 -14.70
CA GLN A 64 19.03 21.90 -14.46
C GLN A 64 18.54 22.27 -13.05
N ALA A 65 18.96 21.49 -12.05
CA ALA A 65 18.63 21.62 -10.64
C ALA A 65 19.89 21.83 -9.81
N ASP A 66 19.73 22.38 -8.61
CA ASP A 66 20.83 22.65 -7.69
C ASP A 66 21.57 21.37 -7.30
N ALA A 67 22.89 21.50 -7.18
CA ALA A 67 23.73 20.44 -6.63
C ALA A 67 23.44 20.23 -5.14
N VAL A 68 23.55 18.99 -4.69
CA VAL A 68 23.53 18.61 -3.27
C VAL A 68 24.92 18.80 -2.68
N ASP A 69 25.01 19.46 -1.53
CA ASP A 69 26.27 19.64 -0.81
C ASP A 69 26.72 18.34 -0.14
N TYR A 70 27.83 17.78 -0.63
CA TYR A 70 28.45 16.59 -0.07
C TYR A 70 28.77 16.72 1.43
N GLN A 71 29.37 17.84 1.83
CA GLN A 71 29.87 17.99 3.20
C GLN A 71 28.68 18.03 4.17
N LYS A 72 27.64 18.77 3.81
CA LYS A 72 26.40 18.80 4.56
C LYS A 72 25.78 17.40 4.73
N VAL A 73 25.68 16.62 3.66
CA VAL A 73 25.10 15.26 3.72
C VAL A 73 25.95 14.35 4.60
N LEU A 74 27.28 14.42 4.48
CA LEU A 74 28.19 13.65 5.32
C LEU A 74 28.00 14.00 6.80
N ASP A 75 28.01 15.28 7.15
CA ASP A 75 27.90 15.76 8.52
C ASP A 75 26.55 15.36 9.14
N ASP A 76 25.45 15.55 8.40
CA ASP A 76 24.10 15.19 8.84
C ASP A 76 23.98 13.67 9.12
N ILE A 77 24.57 12.82 8.26
CA ILE A 77 24.51 11.36 8.44
C ILE A 77 25.42 10.92 9.59
N LEU A 78 26.64 11.46 9.70
CA LEU A 78 27.56 11.10 10.77
C LEU A 78 27.03 11.49 12.15
N ALA A 79 26.23 12.56 12.24
CA ALA A 79 25.57 12.98 13.47
C ALA A 79 24.59 11.93 14.03
N VAL A 80 24.05 11.04 13.17
CA VAL A 80 23.12 9.97 13.57
C VAL A 80 23.70 8.56 13.41
N ALA A 81 24.93 8.42 12.93
CA ALA A 81 25.53 7.13 12.61
C ALA A 81 25.61 6.19 13.81
N ASP A 82 26.00 6.70 14.98
CA ASP A 82 26.16 5.90 16.19
C ASP A 82 24.78 5.45 16.75
N VAL A 83 23.73 6.25 16.53
CA VAL A 83 22.34 5.87 16.87
C VAL A 83 21.88 4.71 15.99
N LEU A 84 22.08 4.81 14.68
CA LEU A 84 21.67 3.75 13.74
C LEU A 84 22.45 2.46 13.96
N THR A 85 23.77 2.54 14.08
CA THR A 85 24.64 1.37 14.27
C THR A 85 24.42 0.69 15.62
N GLY A 86 24.05 1.44 16.66
CA GLY A 86 23.69 0.89 17.97
C GLY A 86 22.42 0.03 18.01
N MET A 87 21.59 0.08 16.96
CA MET A 87 20.36 -0.72 16.84
C MET A 87 20.50 -1.91 15.87
N VAL A 88 21.66 -2.10 15.24
CA VAL A 88 21.85 -3.13 14.20
C VAL A 88 21.82 -4.52 14.82
N VAL A 89 21.06 -5.42 14.21
CA VAL A 89 21.03 -6.86 14.51
C VAL A 89 21.04 -7.66 13.21
N ASP A 90 21.49 -8.91 13.26
CA ASP A 90 21.27 -9.86 12.17
C ASP A 90 19.81 -10.33 12.21
N VAL A 91 18.97 -9.69 11.40
CA VAL A 91 17.52 -9.93 11.37
C VAL A 91 17.21 -11.35 10.90
N SER A 92 17.92 -11.89 9.92
CA SER A 92 17.61 -13.21 9.38
C SER A 92 17.87 -14.32 10.40
N GLU A 93 18.99 -14.23 11.13
CA GLU A 93 19.30 -15.16 12.24
C GLU A 93 18.30 -14.99 13.40
N LEU A 94 17.92 -13.75 13.72
CA LEU A 94 16.93 -13.47 14.75
C LEU A 94 15.57 -14.09 14.42
N LEU A 95 15.11 -13.97 13.18
CA LEU A 95 13.83 -14.52 12.72
C LEU A 95 13.84 -16.05 12.69
N ASP A 96 14.91 -16.69 12.21
CA ASP A 96 15.00 -18.16 12.25
C ASP A 96 15.09 -18.69 13.69
N SER A 97 15.80 -17.98 14.57
CA SER A 97 15.84 -18.29 15.99
C SER A 97 14.48 -18.14 16.68
N ALA A 98 13.74 -17.06 16.39
CA ALA A 98 12.38 -16.82 16.89
C ALA A 98 11.44 -17.94 16.43
N ARG A 99 11.48 -18.30 15.15
CA ARG A 99 10.73 -19.42 14.58
C ARG A 99 11.03 -20.74 15.30
N LYS A 100 12.30 -21.07 15.57
CA LYS A 100 12.69 -22.31 16.29
C LYS A 100 12.15 -22.37 17.72
N ARG A 101 11.95 -21.21 18.37
CA ARG A 101 11.34 -21.12 19.70
C ARG A 101 9.81 -21.16 19.69
N GLY A 102 9.19 -21.03 18.51
CA GLY A 102 7.75 -20.89 18.38
C GLY A 102 7.24 -19.49 18.70
N ASP A 103 8.10 -18.47 18.61
CA ASP A 103 7.69 -17.08 18.82
C ASP A 103 6.74 -16.65 17.68
N LEU A 104 5.70 -15.89 18.02
CA LEU A 104 4.80 -15.28 17.05
C LEU A 104 5.45 -14.02 16.45
N MET A 105 5.37 -13.90 15.13
CA MET A 105 5.96 -12.79 14.38
C MET A 105 4.87 -12.08 13.58
N MET A 106 4.88 -10.74 13.62
CA MET A 106 4.00 -9.90 12.80
C MET A 106 4.86 -9.13 11.79
N PHE A 107 4.51 -9.24 10.51
CA PHE A 107 5.15 -8.49 9.43
C PHE A 107 4.22 -7.36 8.97
N GLU A 108 4.62 -6.13 9.22
CA GLU A 108 3.86 -4.95 8.80
C GLU A 108 4.20 -4.58 7.35
N GLY A 109 3.23 -4.71 6.46
CA GLY A 109 3.37 -4.37 5.05
C GLY A 109 3.14 -2.90 4.75
N ALA A 110 3.92 -2.35 3.81
CA ALA A 110 3.62 -1.11 3.11
C ALA A 110 3.97 -1.29 1.63
N GLN A 111 3.27 -0.71 0.66
CA GLN A 111 2.05 0.07 0.71
C GLN A 111 0.82 -0.83 0.53
N GLY A 112 0.33 -1.01 -0.70
CA GLY A 112 -0.77 -1.92 -1.03
C GLY A 112 -0.52 -2.62 -2.36
N THR A 113 -1.16 -3.77 -2.59
CA THR A 113 -0.84 -4.68 -3.70
C THR A 113 -0.86 -4.04 -5.09
N LEU A 114 -1.82 -3.16 -5.39
CA LEU A 114 -1.89 -2.52 -6.71
C LEU A 114 -0.88 -1.37 -6.92
N LEU A 115 -0.05 -1.11 -5.92
CA LEU A 115 1.14 -0.26 -6.01
C LEU A 115 2.44 -1.08 -6.04
N ASP A 116 2.38 -2.41 -6.08
CA ASP A 116 3.55 -3.27 -6.22
C ASP A 116 4.30 -2.96 -7.53
N ILE A 117 5.64 -2.97 -7.49
CA ILE A 117 6.45 -2.62 -8.67
C ILE A 117 6.26 -3.59 -9.85
N ASP A 118 5.96 -4.87 -9.58
CA ASP A 118 5.79 -5.91 -10.60
C ASP A 118 4.32 -6.18 -10.92
N HIS A 119 3.46 -6.18 -9.90
CA HIS A 119 2.07 -6.60 -10.02
C HIS A 119 1.05 -5.47 -9.92
N GLY A 120 1.52 -4.25 -9.66
CA GLY A 120 0.68 -3.07 -9.58
C GLY A 120 0.38 -2.44 -10.95
N THR A 121 -0.27 -1.28 -10.89
CA THR A 121 -0.67 -0.49 -12.07
C THR A 121 0.50 0.29 -12.69
N TYR A 122 1.57 -0.42 -13.08
CA TYR A 122 2.80 0.17 -13.60
C TYR A 122 2.52 1.10 -14.80
N PRO A 123 3.10 2.33 -14.85
CA PRO A 123 4.18 2.85 -13.99
C PRO A 123 3.72 3.57 -12.72
N TYR A 124 2.42 3.61 -12.43
CA TYR A 124 1.87 4.36 -11.29
C TYR A 124 1.90 3.54 -10.00
N VAL A 125 3.11 3.13 -9.62
CA VAL A 125 3.41 2.19 -8.53
C VAL A 125 4.50 2.74 -7.62
N THR A 126 4.74 2.09 -6.49
CA THR A 126 5.96 2.30 -5.71
C THR A 126 7.14 1.55 -6.33
N SER A 127 8.34 1.69 -5.77
CA SER A 127 9.56 1.05 -6.30
C SER A 127 9.98 -0.21 -5.55
N SER A 128 9.07 -0.79 -4.77
CA SER A 128 9.28 -2.04 -4.03
C SER A 128 8.15 -3.01 -4.25
N ASN A 129 8.38 -4.28 -3.94
CA ASN A 129 7.29 -5.23 -3.80
C ASN A 129 6.49 -4.89 -2.54
N THR A 130 5.18 -4.78 -2.68
CA THR A 130 4.23 -4.52 -1.60
C THR A 130 3.35 -5.74 -1.32
N THR A 131 3.56 -6.81 -2.09
CA THR A 131 2.92 -8.11 -1.95
C THR A 131 3.58 -8.97 -0.88
N ALA A 132 2.90 -10.02 -0.43
CA ALA A 132 3.35 -10.90 0.64
C ALA A 132 4.72 -11.55 0.37
N GLY A 133 5.08 -11.77 -0.90
CA GLY A 133 6.41 -12.25 -1.29
C GLY A 133 7.56 -11.34 -0.85
N GLY A 134 7.28 -10.04 -0.65
CA GLY A 134 8.22 -9.06 -0.09
C GLY A 134 8.64 -9.36 1.35
N VAL A 135 7.87 -10.14 2.12
CA VAL A 135 8.23 -10.57 3.48
C VAL A 135 9.54 -11.35 3.43
N ALA A 136 9.62 -12.37 2.57
CA ALA A 136 10.80 -13.21 2.49
C ALA A 136 12.02 -12.43 1.98
N THR A 137 11.89 -11.70 0.87
CA THR A 137 13.00 -10.97 0.26
C THR A 137 13.45 -9.75 1.05
N GLY A 138 12.55 -9.14 1.83
CA GLY A 138 12.81 -7.95 2.65
C GLY A 138 13.34 -8.23 4.05
N SER A 139 12.96 -9.37 4.66
CA SER A 139 13.36 -9.73 6.03
C SER A 139 14.38 -10.88 6.12
N GLY A 140 14.44 -11.72 5.10
CA GLY A 140 15.22 -12.96 5.10
C GLY A 140 14.53 -14.17 5.74
N LEU A 141 13.26 -14.04 6.17
CA LEU A 141 12.46 -15.20 6.56
C LEU A 141 12.26 -16.14 5.35
N GLY A 142 12.45 -17.44 5.55
CA GLY A 142 12.18 -18.43 4.51
C GLY A 142 10.70 -18.39 4.07
N PRO A 143 10.39 -18.42 2.76
CA PRO A 143 9.02 -18.19 2.27
C PRO A 143 8.01 -19.28 2.68
N ARG A 144 8.49 -20.45 3.14
CA ARG A 144 7.64 -21.53 3.66
C ARG A 144 7.12 -21.29 5.07
N TYR A 145 7.56 -20.22 5.73
CA TYR A 145 7.22 -19.90 7.13
C TYR A 145 6.29 -18.69 7.24
N VAL A 146 5.58 -18.35 6.16
CA VAL A 146 4.49 -17.38 6.20
C VAL A 146 3.20 -18.17 6.41
N ASP A 147 2.75 -18.23 7.65
CA ASP A 147 1.64 -19.12 8.05
C ASP A 147 0.27 -18.55 7.70
N HIS A 148 0.08 -17.24 7.88
CA HIS A 148 -1.18 -16.54 7.63
C HIS A 148 -0.93 -15.18 6.98
N VAL A 149 -1.69 -14.86 5.92
CA VAL A 149 -1.63 -13.55 5.25
C VAL A 149 -2.95 -12.82 5.41
N LEU A 150 -2.97 -11.83 6.31
CA LEU A 150 -4.14 -10.98 6.55
C LEU A 150 -4.18 -9.82 5.54
N GLY A 151 -5.20 -9.80 4.67
CA GLY A 151 -5.43 -8.70 3.74
C GLY A 151 -6.18 -7.56 4.41
N ILE A 152 -5.60 -6.36 4.45
CA ILE A 152 -6.34 -5.17 4.90
C ILE A 152 -7.12 -4.60 3.71
N VAL A 153 -8.45 -4.65 3.79
CA VAL A 153 -9.35 -4.12 2.76
C VAL A 153 -10.21 -3.03 3.37
N LYS A 154 -10.33 -1.90 2.67
CA LYS A 154 -11.23 -0.82 3.07
C LYS A 154 -12.60 -1.05 2.43
N ALA A 155 -13.69 -0.69 3.12
CA ALA A 155 -15.06 -0.83 2.60
C ALA A 155 -15.33 -0.01 1.32
N TYR A 156 -14.40 0.84 0.90
CA TYR A 156 -14.43 1.60 -0.35
C TYR A 156 -12.99 1.82 -0.82
N SER A 157 -12.82 2.22 -2.07
CA SER A 157 -11.50 2.35 -2.68
C SER A 157 -10.96 3.75 -2.56
N THR A 158 -9.64 3.87 -2.39
CA THR A 158 -8.95 5.17 -2.37
C THR A 158 -7.60 5.11 -3.06
N ARG A 159 -7.20 6.20 -3.73
CA ARG A 159 -5.88 6.30 -4.38
C ARG A 159 -5.23 7.67 -4.14
N VAL A 160 -3.95 7.67 -3.78
CA VAL A 160 -3.08 8.86 -3.79
C VAL A 160 -2.27 8.85 -5.07
N GLY A 161 -2.09 10.02 -5.69
CA GLY A 161 -1.29 10.14 -6.92
C GLY A 161 -2.06 9.69 -8.17
N ALA A 162 -1.34 9.68 -9.29
CA ALA A 162 -1.89 9.36 -10.61
C ALA A 162 -2.14 7.86 -10.78
N GLY A 163 -2.61 7.47 -11.97
CA GLY A 163 -2.84 6.09 -12.39
C GLY A 163 -4.30 5.66 -12.40
N PRO A 164 -4.59 4.50 -13.00
CA PRO A 164 -5.95 4.07 -13.28
C PRO A 164 -6.72 3.79 -11.99
N PHE A 165 -8.00 4.15 -12.01
CA PHE A 165 -8.91 3.92 -10.90
C PHE A 165 -10.34 3.73 -11.45
N PRO A 166 -10.70 2.52 -11.92
CA PRO A 166 -11.96 2.29 -12.63
C PRO A 166 -13.21 2.66 -11.83
N THR A 167 -13.17 2.48 -10.52
CA THR A 167 -14.31 2.77 -9.63
C THR A 167 -14.31 4.18 -9.04
N GLU A 168 -13.45 5.07 -9.54
CA GLU A 168 -13.37 6.46 -9.08
C GLU A 168 -14.71 7.19 -9.27
N LEU A 169 -15.10 7.96 -8.25
CA LEU A 169 -16.32 8.76 -8.24
C LEU A 169 -15.96 10.25 -8.34
N PHE A 170 -16.55 10.91 -9.33
CA PHE A 170 -16.35 12.33 -9.62
C PHE A 170 -17.54 13.21 -9.19
N ASP A 171 -18.51 12.61 -8.49
CA ASP A 171 -19.76 13.22 -8.06
C ASP A 171 -19.77 13.51 -6.54
N ASP A 172 -20.92 13.94 -6.03
CA ASP A 172 -21.14 14.21 -4.61
C ASP A 172 -20.89 12.98 -3.72
N MET A 173 -21.05 11.77 -4.25
CA MET A 173 -20.74 10.54 -3.53
C MET A 173 -19.23 10.39 -3.32
N GLY A 174 -18.43 10.67 -4.36
CA GLY A 174 -16.97 10.73 -4.22
C GLY A 174 -16.54 11.76 -3.17
N ALA A 175 -17.15 12.94 -3.18
CA ALA A 175 -16.91 13.98 -2.17
C ALA A 175 -17.31 13.53 -0.75
N PHE A 176 -18.47 12.89 -0.60
CA PHE A 176 -18.95 12.33 0.67
C PHE A 176 -17.96 11.32 1.25
N LEU A 177 -17.55 10.32 0.48
CA LEU A 177 -16.57 9.30 0.92
C LEU A 177 -15.24 9.94 1.33
N CYS A 178 -14.78 10.95 0.59
CA CYS A 178 -13.54 11.65 0.88
C CYS A 178 -13.61 12.41 2.21
N ALA A 179 -14.71 13.13 2.44
CA ALA A 179 -14.91 13.92 3.66
C ALA A 179 -15.15 13.02 4.87
N LYS A 180 -16.11 12.09 4.79
CA LYS A 180 -16.48 11.19 5.89
C LYS A 180 -15.33 10.26 6.29
N GLY A 181 -14.56 9.79 5.30
CA GLY A 181 -13.40 8.94 5.53
C GLY A 181 -12.13 9.67 5.98
N ASN A 182 -12.15 11.00 6.12
CA ASN A 182 -10.96 11.83 6.38
C ASN A 182 -9.80 11.48 5.44
N GLU A 183 -10.07 11.38 4.14
CA GLU A 183 -9.13 10.85 3.15
C GLU A 183 -8.12 11.91 2.64
N PHE A 184 -7.40 12.49 3.59
CA PHE A 184 -6.29 13.43 3.36
C PHE A 184 -4.99 12.80 3.87
N GLY A 185 -3.92 12.89 3.08
CA GLY A 185 -2.63 12.29 3.45
C GLY A 185 -2.07 12.90 4.73
N ALA A 186 -1.81 12.09 5.76
CA ALA A 186 -1.34 12.56 7.07
C ALA A 186 -0.02 13.36 7.01
N THR A 187 0.86 13.04 6.06
CA THR A 187 2.17 13.70 5.92
C THR A 187 2.21 14.77 4.83
N THR A 188 1.45 14.58 3.75
CA THR A 188 1.51 15.46 2.56
C THR A 188 0.31 16.38 2.43
N GLY A 189 -0.75 16.16 3.22
CA GLY A 189 -2.04 16.84 3.09
C GLY A 189 -2.79 16.51 1.80
N ARG A 190 -2.26 15.65 0.93
CA ARG A 190 -2.84 15.41 -0.40
C ARG A 190 -4.19 14.71 -0.26
N ARG A 191 -5.21 15.29 -0.89
CA ARG A 191 -6.54 14.69 -1.05
C ARG A 191 -6.42 13.37 -1.82
N ARG A 192 -7.05 12.32 -1.32
CA ARG A 192 -7.15 11.02 -2.01
C ARG A 192 -8.34 11.06 -2.96
N ARG A 193 -8.20 10.35 -4.08
CA ARG A 193 -9.31 9.98 -4.94
C ARG A 193 -10.10 8.88 -4.25
N THR A 194 -11.42 8.88 -4.39
CA THR A 194 -12.33 7.95 -3.73
C THR A 194 -13.23 7.26 -4.75
N GLY A 195 -13.66 6.04 -4.43
CA GLY A 195 -14.47 5.23 -5.31
C GLY A 195 -15.11 4.05 -4.58
N TRP A 196 -16.04 3.36 -5.24
CA TRP A 196 -16.65 2.16 -4.68
C TRP A 196 -15.62 1.03 -4.50
N LEU A 197 -15.94 0.07 -3.64
CA LEU A 197 -15.13 -1.13 -3.49
C LEU A 197 -15.00 -1.85 -4.83
N ASP A 198 -13.77 -2.22 -5.17
CA ASP A 198 -13.46 -2.91 -6.41
C ASP A 198 -13.10 -4.37 -6.14
N ALA A 199 -14.07 -5.27 -6.26
CA ALA A 199 -13.84 -6.69 -6.00
C ALA A 199 -13.01 -7.38 -7.10
N VAL A 200 -12.98 -6.83 -8.32
CA VAL A 200 -12.11 -7.32 -9.41
C VAL A 200 -10.65 -7.11 -9.02
N ALA A 201 -10.33 -5.91 -8.54
CA ALA A 201 -9.03 -5.55 -7.98
C ALA A 201 -8.68 -6.37 -6.73
N VAL A 202 -9.63 -6.56 -5.81
CA VAL A 202 -9.40 -7.34 -4.58
C VAL A 202 -9.15 -8.82 -4.88
N ARG A 203 -9.89 -9.45 -5.82
CA ARG A 203 -9.61 -10.84 -6.25
C ARG A 203 -8.19 -11.02 -6.79
N ARG A 204 -7.68 -10.02 -7.53
CA ARG A 204 -6.28 -10.02 -7.97
C ARG A 204 -5.33 -10.02 -6.78
N ALA A 205 -5.61 -9.21 -5.75
CA ALA A 205 -4.80 -9.18 -4.53
C ALA A 205 -4.89 -10.49 -3.73
N VAL A 206 -6.05 -11.15 -3.68
CA VAL A 206 -6.21 -12.49 -3.11
C VAL A 206 -5.25 -13.47 -3.76
N GLN A 207 -5.25 -13.53 -5.09
CA GLN A 207 -4.42 -14.46 -5.85
C GLN A 207 -2.91 -14.23 -5.61
N ILE A 208 -2.45 -12.98 -5.72
CA ILE A 208 -1.01 -12.66 -5.66
C ILE A 208 -0.43 -12.91 -4.27
N ASN A 209 -1.21 -12.63 -3.22
CA ASN A 209 -0.72 -12.70 -1.84
C ASN A 209 -1.09 -13.99 -1.13
N SER A 210 -1.83 -14.90 -1.78
CA SER A 210 -2.40 -16.10 -1.15
C SER A 210 -3.11 -15.75 0.18
N LEU A 211 -4.02 -14.76 0.12
CA LEU A 211 -4.68 -14.24 1.33
C LEU A 211 -5.46 -15.33 2.07
N SER A 212 -5.25 -15.39 3.37
CA SER A 212 -5.90 -16.34 4.28
C SER A 212 -7.21 -15.79 4.83
N GLY A 213 -7.26 -14.48 5.04
CA GLY A 213 -8.41 -13.76 5.61
C GLY A 213 -8.31 -12.26 5.40
N PHE A 214 -9.40 -11.55 5.65
CA PHE A 214 -9.47 -10.09 5.55
C PHE A 214 -9.67 -9.41 6.90
N CYS A 215 -9.09 -8.21 7.01
CA CYS A 215 -9.56 -7.18 7.92
C CYS A 215 -10.29 -6.10 7.10
N LEU A 216 -11.62 -6.01 7.25
CA LEU A 216 -12.43 -4.97 6.64
C LEU A 216 -12.42 -3.71 7.50
N THR A 217 -12.01 -2.58 6.93
CA THR A 217 -11.86 -1.32 7.66
C THR A 217 -12.78 -0.23 7.12
N LYS A 218 -13.09 0.75 7.99
CA LYS A 218 -13.89 1.95 7.66
C LYS A 218 -15.28 1.63 7.13
N LEU A 219 -15.94 0.62 7.70
CA LEU A 219 -17.33 0.30 7.37
C LEU A 219 -18.27 1.48 7.72
N ASP A 220 -17.96 2.20 8.80
CA ASP A 220 -18.66 3.37 9.33
C ASP A 220 -18.73 4.57 8.36
N VAL A 221 -17.86 4.59 7.36
CA VAL A 221 -17.88 5.64 6.32
C VAL A 221 -19.08 5.48 5.39
N LEU A 222 -19.65 4.27 5.28
CA LEU A 222 -20.81 3.99 4.44
C LEU A 222 -22.15 4.18 5.17
N ASP A 223 -22.12 4.52 6.46
CA ASP A 223 -23.32 4.79 7.26
C ASP A 223 -24.16 5.94 6.65
N GLY A 224 -25.48 5.75 6.58
CA GLY A 224 -26.43 6.74 6.09
C GLY A 224 -26.69 6.69 4.58
N LEU A 225 -25.97 5.85 3.83
CA LEU A 225 -26.20 5.67 2.40
C LEU A 225 -27.47 4.84 2.14
N GLN A 226 -28.27 5.24 1.15
CA GLN A 226 -29.45 4.47 0.73
C GLN A 226 -29.07 3.19 -0.01
N GLU A 227 -27.99 3.25 -0.80
CA GLU A 227 -27.46 2.14 -1.58
C GLU A 227 -25.93 2.16 -1.53
N VAL A 228 -25.33 0.98 -1.58
CA VAL A 228 -23.89 0.76 -1.72
C VAL A 228 -23.60 -0.06 -2.96
N LYS A 229 -22.42 0.12 -3.56
CA LYS A 229 -22.03 -0.58 -4.78
C LYS A 229 -20.71 -1.33 -4.62
N ILE A 230 -20.63 -2.50 -5.24
CA ILE A 230 -19.40 -3.30 -5.36
C ILE A 230 -19.14 -3.53 -6.85
N CYS A 231 -17.96 -3.20 -7.34
CA CYS A 231 -17.58 -3.55 -8.71
C CYS A 231 -17.21 -5.02 -8.77
N THR A 232 -17.98 -5.81 -9.53
CA THR A 232 -17.82 -7.27 -9.61
C THR A 232 -17.22 -7.73 -10.94
N ALA A 233 -17.27 -6.90 -11.97
CA ALA A 233 -16.64 -7.14 -13.27
C ALA A 233 -16.26 -5.82 -13.94
N TYR A 234 -15.43 -5.91 -14.98
CA TYR A 234 -15.06 -4.80 -15.84
C TYR A 234 -15.61 -5.01 -17.24
N ARG A 235 -16.12 -3.95 -17.85
CA ARG A 235 -16.39 -3.87 -19.29
C ARG A 235 -15.21 -3.21 -19.97
N LEU A 236 -14.57 -3.93 -20.87
CA LEU A 236 -13.46 -3.42 -21.69
C LEU A 236 -13.99 -2.53 -22.84
N PRO A 237 -13.13 -1.71 -23.48
CA PRO A 237 -13.52 -0.87 -24.62
C PRO A 237 -14.13 -1.65 -25.80
N ASP A 238 -13.75 -2.92 -25.97
CA ASP A 238 -14.31 -3.83 -26.98
C ASP A 238 -15.60 -4.54 -26.52
N SER A 239 -16.22 -4.07 -25.45
CA SER A 239 -17.44 -4.59 -24.81
C SER A 239 -17.31 -5.96 -24.13
N ARG A 240 -16.14 -6.61 -24.13
CA ARG A 240 -15.95 -7.85 -23.35
C ARG A 240 -16.09 -7.57 -21.86
N VAL A 241 -16.73 -8.50 -21.16
CA VAL A 241 -16.85 -8.49 -19.70
C VAL A 241 -15.78 -9.42 -19.12
N VAL A 242 -14.98 -8.91 -18.19
CA VAL A 242 -13.92 -9.67 -17.54
C VAL A 242 -14.00 -9.53 -16.03
N GLU A 243 -13.65 -10.59 -15.32
CA GLU A 243 -13.63 -10.63 -13.85
C GLU A 243 -12.21 -10.54 -13.26
N SER A 244 -11.23 -10.30 -14.14
CA SER A 244 -9.80 -10.16 -13.82
C SER A 244 -9.28 -8.79 -14.27
N THR A 245 -8.38 -8.22 -13.48
CA THR A 245 -7.70 -6.96 -13.83
C THR A 245 -6.76 -7.13 -15.04
N PRO A 246 -6.58 -6.09 -15.88
CA PRO A 246 -5.40 -5.98 -16.74
C PRO A 246 -4.10 -5.87 -15.91
N LEU A 247 -2.95 -6.05 -16.57
CA LEU A 247 -1.63 -5.91 -15.95
C LEU A 247 -1.13 -4.45 -16.04
N ALA A 248 -0.63 -4.03 -17.21
CA ALA A 248 -0.04 -2.70 -17.41
C ALA A 248 -1.09 -1.58 -17.43
N ALA A 249 -0.75 -0.38 -16.92
CA ALA A 249 -1.68 0.76 -16.76
C ALA A 249 -2.37 1.20 -18.06
N GLU A 250 -1.71 1.09 -19.21
CA GLU A 250 -2.27 1.46 -20.52
C GLU A 250 -3.52 0.62 -20.87
N ASN A 251 -3.57 -0.62 -20.39
CA ASN A 251 -4.70 -1.52 -20.63
C ASN A 251 -5.90 -1.25 -19.70
N TRP A 252 -5.80 -0.25 -18.81
CA TRP A 252 -6.89 0.16 -17.94
C TRP A 252 -7.71 1.31 -18.55
N GLU A 253 -7.21 1.95 -19.60
CA GLU A 253 -7.90 3.07 -20.25
C GLU A 253 -9.21 2.60 -20.88
N GLY A 254 -10.29 3.36 -20.62
CA GLY A 254 -11.63 3.05 -21.14
C GLY A 254 -12.34 1.86 -20.46
N ILE A 255 -11.79 1.29 -19.38
CA ILE A 255 -12.50 0.30 -18.57
C ILE A 255 -13.65 0.95 -17.82
N ALA A 256 -14.84 0.35 -17.94
CA ALA A 256 -16.02 0.74 -17.18
C ALA A 256 -16.34 -0.33 -16.10
N PRO A 257 -16.51 0.07 -14.82
CA PRO A 257 -16.89 -0.85 -13.77
C PRO A 257 -18.34 -1.32 -13.96
N ILE A 258 -18.58 -2.62 -13.75
CA ILE A 258 -19.90 -3.21 -13.63
C ILE A 258 -20.19 -3.41 -12.15
N TYR A 259 -21.23 -2.74 -11.67
CA TYR A 259 -21.60 -2.72 -10.25
C TYR A 259 -22.73 -3.68 -9.93
N GLU A 260 -22.63 -4.30 -8.77
CA GLU A 260 -23.76 -4.81 -8.03
C GLU A 260 -24.20 -3.73 -7.02
N THR A 261 -25.47 -3.36 -7.07
CA THR A 261 -26.08 -2.41 -6.13
C THR A 261 -26.78 -3.18 -5.01
N MET A 262 -26.52 -2.78 -3.77
CA MET A 262 -27.12 -3.36 -2.58
C MET A 262 -27.76 -2.27 -1.72
N PRO A 263 -28.79 -2.59 -0.91
CA PRO A 263 -29.31 -1.64 0.08
C PRO A 263 -28.20 -1.21 1.05
N GLY A 264 -28.12 0.09 1.32
CA GLY A 264 -27.29 0.63 2.40
C GLY A 264 -27.99 0.51 3.76
N TRP A 265 -27.52 1.28 4.74
CA TRP A 265 -28.04 1.30 6.11
C TRP A 265 -28.05 2.71 6.68
N SER A 266 -29.04 3.00 7.52
CA SER A 266 -29.19 4.32 8.16
C SER A 266 -28.63 4.34 9.58
N GLU A 267 -28.62 3.20 10.27
CA GLU A 267 -28.06 3.04 11.60
C GLU A 267 -26.53 3.12 11.56
N SER A 268 -25.93 3.61 12.64
CA SER A 268 -24.47 3.73 12.68
C SER A 268 -23.80 2.39 12.98
N THR A 269 -22.76 2.06 12.22
CA THR A 269 -21.82 1.00 12.54
C THR A 269 -20.63 1.51 13.36
N PHE A 270 -20.46 2.82 13.49
CA PHE A 270 -19.35 3.44 14.22
C PHE A 270 -19.25 2.93 15.67
N GLY A 271 -18.06 2.41 16.03
CA GLY A 271 -17.76 1.91 17.37
C GLY A 271 -18.46 0.61 17.79
N VAL A 272 -19.18 -0.07 16.89
CA VAL A 272 -19.82 -1.36 17.18
C VAL A 272 -18.77 -2.44 17.42
N LYS A 273 -18.88 -3.17 18.55
CA LYS A 273 -17.88 -4.16 18.98
C LYS A 273 -18.33 -5.62 18.89
N ALA A 274 -19.55 -5.87 18.41
CA ALA A 274 -20.10 -7.21 18.26
C ALA A 274 -20.78 -7.34 16.90
N PHE A 275 -20.47 -8.41 16.17
CA PHE A 275 -20.89 -8.56 14.78
C PHE A 275 -22.41 -8.66 14.63
N ASP A 276 -23.09 -9.33 15.56
CA ASP A 276 -24.54 -9.46 15.60
C ASP A 276 -25.27 -8.14 15.86
N LYS A 277 -24.56 -7.11 16.34
CA LYS A 277 -25.07 -5.74 16.53
C LYS A 277 -24.93 -4.85 15.30
N LEU A 278 -24.26 -5.31 14.25
CA LEU A 278 -24.23 -4.59 12.98
C LEU A 278 -25.59 -4.65 12.27
N PRO A 279 -26.02 -3.58 11.59
CA PRO A 279 -27.22 -3.58 10.77
C PRO A 279 -27.21 -4.74 9.77
N GLU A 280 -28.38 -5.31 9.50
CA GLU A 280 -28.48 -6.48 8.62
C GLU A 280 -27.91 -6.20 7.21
N ALA A 281 -28.14 -5.01 6.68
CA ALA A 281 -27.58 -4.59 5.39
C ALA A 281 -26.04 -4.51 5.41
N ALA A 282 -25.45 -4.04 6.51
CA ALA A 282 -23.99 -4.00 6.67
C ALA A 282 -23.39 -5.42 6.74
N ARG A 283 -24.05 -6.34 7.48
CA ARG A 283 -23.64 -7.75 7.51
C ARG A 283 -23.76 -8.41 6.13
N ARG A 284 -24.82 -8.10 5.36
CA ARG A 284 -24.98 -8.58 3.98
C ARG A 284 -23.88 -8.03 3.06
N TYR A 285 -23.48 -6.78 3.25
CA TYR A 285 -22.37 -6.18 2.51
C TYR A 285 -21.05 -6.93 2.78
N ILE A 286 -20.72 -7.18 4.06
CA ILE A 286 -19.56 -7.98 4.47
C ILE A 286 -19.60 -9.37 3.82
N LYS A 287 -20.72 -10.08 3.98
CA LYS A 287 -20.90 -11.41 3.39
C LYS A 287 -20.74 -11.40 1.88
N ARG A 288 -21.23 -10.36 1.20
CA ARG A 288 -21.09 -10.25 -0.25
C ARG A 288 -19.65 -10.07 -0.67
N ILE A 289 -18.84 -9.33 0.09
CA ILE A 289 -17.38 -9.23 -0.13
C ILE A 289 -16.76 -10.62 -0.06
N GLU A 290 -17.09 -11.42 0.96
CA GLU A 290 -16.58 -12.79 1.10
C GLU A 290 -16.94 -13.66 -0.11
N GLU A 291 -18.21 -13.61 -0.55
CA GLU A 291 -18.69 -14.37 -1.71
C GLU A 291 -17.98 -14.01 -3.03
N VAL A 292 -17.79 -12.71 -3.30
CA VAL A 292 -17.18 -12.26 -4.57
C VAL A 292 -15.67 -12.37 -4.61
N THR A 293 -15.01 -12.47 -3.45
CA THR A 293 -13.55 -12.58 -3.33
C THR A 293 -13.08 -14.00 -3.03
N GLY A 294 -13.95 -14.83 -2.45
CA GLY A 294 -13.63 -16.19 -2.01
C GLY A 294 -12.82 -16.27 -0.72
N VAL A 295 -12.69 -15.18 0.04
CA VAL A 295 -11.90 -15.11 1.28
C VAL A 295 -12.74 -14.51 2.41
N GLN A 296 -12.63 -15.08 3.61
CA GLN A 296 -13.43 -14.68 4.78
C GLN A 296 -12.95 -13.35 5.36
N VAL A 297 -13.87 -12.61 5.99
CA VAL A 297 -13.56 -11.43 6.79
C VAL A 297 -13.43 -11.86 8.25
N ASP A 298 -12.19 -11.94 8.72
CA ASP A 298 -11.85 -12.38 10.08
C ASP A 298 -11.86 -11.23 11.08
N ILE A 299 -11.68 -9.98 10.61
CA ILE A 299 -11.63 -8.79 11.45
C ILE A 299 -12.45 -7.68 10.79
N VAL A 300 -13.23 -6.94 11.58
CA VAL A 300 -13.97 -5.75 11.13
C VAL A 300 -13.62 -4.56 12.01
N SER A 301 -13.05 -3.51 11.44
CA SER A 301 -12.85 -2.22 12.11
C SER A 301 -14.04 -1.30 11.81
N THR A 302 -14.60 -0.75 12.90
CA THR A 302 -15.78 0.12 12.90
C THR A 302 -15.44 1.54 13.34
N GLY A 303 -14.16 1.89 13.39
CA GLY A 303 -13.71 3.21 13.82
C GLY A 303 -12.19 3.28 13.93
N PRO A 304 -11.63 4.48 14.14
CA PRO A 304 -10.18 4.69 14.20
C PRO A 304 -9.52 4.23 15.50
N ASP A 305 -10.28 4.05 16.60
CA ASP A 305 -9.72 3.62 17.88
C ASP A 305 -9.41 2.12 17.87
N ARG A 306 -8.33 1.71 18.57
CA ARG A 306 -7.92 0.31 18.67
C ARG A 306 -9.03 -0.60 19.20
N SER A 307 -9.87 -0.08 20.09
CA SER A 307 -10.97 -0.84 20.71
C SER A 307 -12.22 -0.91 19.85
N GLU A 308 -12.28 -0.20 18.73
CA GLU A 308 -13.38 -0.17 17.75
C GLU A 308 -13.12 -1.21 16.63
N THR A 309 -12.81 -2.43 17.05
CA THR A 309 -12.48 -3.56 16.18
C THR A 309 -13.13 -4.83 16.71
N ILE A 310 -13.77 -5.58 15.80
CA ILE A 310 -14.40 -6.88 16.03
C ILE A 310 -13.45 -7.94 15.49
N ILE A 311 -12.94 -8.81 16.35
CA ILE A 311 -12.14 -9.98 15.97
C ILE A 311 -13.07 -11.18 15.93
N LEU A 312 -13.36 -11.68 14.73
CA LEU A 312 -14.17 -12.89 14.51
C LEU A 312 -13.30 -14.14 14.57
N ARG A 313 -12.08 -14.04 14.04
CA ARG A 313 -11.03 -15.06 14.12
C ARG A 313 -9.68 -14.36 14.27
N ASP A 314 -8.89 -14.79 15.25
CA ASP A 314 -7.54 -14.25 15.45
C ASP A 314 -6.56 -14.93 14.48
N PRO A 315 -5.81 -14.18 13.65
CA PRO A 315 -4.78 -14.74 12.75
C PRO A 315 -3.69 -15.56 13.45
N PHE A 316 -3.45 -15.36 14.74
CA PHE A 316 -2.48 -16.14 15.51
C PHE A 316 -3.04 -17.48 16.03
N GLU A 317 -4.36 -17.68 15.95
CA GLU A 317 -5.05 -18.92 16.36
C GLU A 317 -5.51 -19.76 15.15
N ALA A 318 -5.29 -19.26 13.93
CA ALA A 318 -5.88 -19.75 12.68
C ALA A 318 -5.25 -21.02 12.12
#